data_AF-A0A317CFU2-F1
#
_entry.id   AF-A0A317CFU2-F1
#
_cell.length_a   1.000
_cell.length_b   1.000
_cell.length_c   1.000
_cell.angle_alpha   90.00
_cell.angle_beta   90.00
_cell.angle_gamma   90.00
#
_symmetry.space_group_name_H-M   'P 1'
#
loop_
_entity.id
_entity.type
_entity.pdbx_description
1 polymer ?
#
loop_
_entity_poly.entity_id
_entity_poly.type
_entity_poly.pdbx_seq_one_letter_code
_entity_poly.pdbx_strand_id
1 'polypeptide(L)'
;MNAIKQLLIQPFMTWSLSSLLVCWIVGIGFLLDQQQHLNLSSLCYAYSLASVCGVLAVVIYNLLRTECWFRITMILVIAAVAWRVSFFPIIVLAGYMTTLTENVFFMFSIKSLIYPALLLNVMLLHALVMVVAIAVVQGSRSRLKRYLLILVALPFGLLAGIVSFVNDNDWEVLPFSLAGEQSVTAEVSLPHSNPYAPLLAQDGYNWRQITLLYAASATYSLIPSDGRWTQSVKGTLEQDLRGVEAFESRYFTLSHFNAFWLAGSVNCYA
;
A
#
# COMPACT_ATOMS: atom_id res chain seq x y z
N MET A 1 -20.84 20.05 32.29
CA MET A 1 -20.41 18.66 32.63
C MET A 1 -20.33 17.73 31.41
N ASN A 2 -21.24 17.81 30.43
CA ASN A 2 -21.18 16.99 29.20
C ASN A 2 -19.98 17.31 28.27
N ALA A 3 -19.60 18.58 28.14
CA ALA A 3 -18.46 18.98 27.29
C ALA A 3 -17.12 18.43 27.79
N ILE A 4 -16.90 18.37 29.12
CA ILE A 4 -15.65 17.86 29.71
C ILE A 4 -15.58 16.32 29.57
N LYS A 5 -16.70 15.61 29.74
CA LYS A 5 -16.77 14.16 29.47
C LYS A 5 -16.47 13.84 28.00
N GLN A 6 -17.02 14.61 27.06
CA GLN A 6 -16.70 14.45 25.64
C GLN A 6 -15.22 14.75 25.33
N LEU A 7 -14.63 15.76 25.98
CA LEU A 7 -13.23 16.13 25.75
C LEU A 7 -12.22 15.09 26.26
N LEU A 8 -12.55 14.36 27.33
CA LEU A 8 -11.64 13.39 27.95
C LEU A 8 -11.86 11.96 27.45
N ILE A 9 -13.10 11.54 27.18
CA ILE A 9 -13.42 10.16 26.79
C ILE A 9 -13.07 9.89 25.32
N GLN A 10 -13.30 10.85 24.43
CA GLN A 10 -13.04 10.68 22.99
C GLN A 10 -11.55 10.47 22.63
N PRO A 11 -10.58 11.25 23.15
CA PRO A 11 -9.17 10.97 22.88
C PRO A 11 -8.75 9.63 23.50
N PHE A 12 -9.19 9.31 24.72
CA PHE A 12 -8.80 8.04 25.34
C PHE A 12 -9.24 6.81 24.51
N MET A 13 -10.49 6.79 24.02
CA MET A 13 -11.00 5.68 23.20
C MET A 13 -10.33 5.56 21.83
N THR A 14 -9.97 6.69 21.22
CA THR A 14 -9.34 6.69 19.87
C THR A 14 -7.89 6.24 19.94
N TRP A 15 -7.17 6.60 21.02
CA TRP A 15 -5.81 6.15 21.26
C TRP A 15 -5.75 4.66 21.60
N SER A 16 -6.63 4.17 22.47
CA SER A 16 -6.65 2.75 22.83
C SER A 16 -6.99 1.86 21.63
N LEU A 17 -7.96 2.26 20.80
CA LEU A 17 -8.30 1.54 19.58
C LEU A 17 -7.15 1.52 18.58
N SER A 18 -6.50 2.67 18.34
CA SER A 18 -5.39 2.76 17.39
C SER A 18 -4.19 1.91 17.83
N SER A 19 -3.84 1.96 19.12
CA SER A 19 -2.78 1.12 19.68
C SER A 19 -3.11 -0.37 19.58
N LEU A 20 -4.37 -0.75 19.84
CA LEU A 20 -4.80 -2.14 19.69
C LEU A 20 -4.72 -2.60 18.24
N LEU A 21 -5.15 -1.78 17.28
CA LEU A 21 -5.01 -2.09 15.84
C LEU A 21 -3.54 -2.25 15.44
N VAL A 22 -2.65 -1.35 15.89
CA VAL A 22 -1.20 -1.46 15.63
C VAL A 22 -0.66 -2.78 16.18
N CYS A 23 -0.94 -3.10 17.45
CA CYS A 23 -0.50 -4.35 18.08
C CYS A 23 -1.01 -5.58 17.32
N TRP A 24 -2.26 -5.57 16.88
CA TRP A 24 -2.85 -6.65 16.09
C TRP A 24 -2.17 -6.81 14.74
N ILE A 25 -1.98 -5.73 13.99
CA ILE A 25 -1.33 -5.75 12.67
C ILE A 25 0.12 -6.22 12.77
N VAL A 26 0.86 -5.72 13.77
CA VAL A 26 2.23 -6.18 14.05
C VAL A 26 2.26 -7.65 14.43
N GLY A 27 1.34 -8.09 15.30
CA GLY A 27 1.20 -9.49 15.70
C GLY A 27 0.90 -10.42 14.53
N ILE A 28 0.01 -10.03 13.62
CA ILE A 28 -0.26 -10.77 12.37
C ILE A 28 1.00 -10.86 11.53
N GLY A 29 1.75 -9.76 11.36
CA GLY A 29 3.02 -9.77 10.65
C GLY A 29 4.01 -10.77 11.24
N PHE A 30 4.12 -10.85 12.57
CA PHE A 30 5.01 -11.82 13.22
C PHE A 30 4.56 -13.26 12.95
N LEU A 31 3.26 -13.51 12.94
CA LEU A 31 2.73 -14.84 12.59
C LEU A 31 3.04 -15.21 11.14
N LEU A 32 3.02 -14.26 10.20
CA LEU A 32 3.39 -14.52 8.81
C LEU A 32 4.89 -14.82 8.67
N ASP A 33 5.75 -14.07 9.38
CA ASP A 33 7.21 -14.29 9.37
C ASP A 33 7.60 -15.68 9.94
N GLN A 34 6.74 -16.29 10.76
CA GLN A 34 6.99 -17.62 11.35
C GLN A 34 6.50 -18.80 10.48
N GLN A 35 5.81 -18.56 9.37
CA GLN A 35 5.21 -19.63 8.57
C GLN A 35 6.20 -20.32 7.64
N GLN A 36 6.43 -21.62 7.89
CA GLN A 36 6.91 -22.66 6.94
C GLN A 36 6.78 -22.31 5.46
N HIS A 37 5.51 -22.32 5.09
CA HIS A 37 5.02 -22.16 3.75
C HIS A 37 3.93 -21.11 3.84
N LEU A 38 4.33 -19.84 3.73
CA LEU A 38 3.37 -18.75 3.67
C LEU A 38 2.47 -18.97 2.46
N ASN A 39 1.15 -18.84 2.65
CA ASN A 39 0.20 -18.85 1.54
C ASN A 39 0.06 -17.42 1.01
N LEU A 40 0.17 -17.23 -0.31
CA LEU A 40 -0.03 -15.94 -0.98
C LEU A 40 -1.37 -15.29 -0.57
N SER A 41 -2.43 -16.09 -0.45
CA SER A 41 -3.74 -15.63 0.01
C SER A 41 -3.69 -15.03 1.41
N SER A 42 -2.93 -15.64 2.33
CA SER A 42 -2.77 -15.12 3.70
C SER A 42 -2.08 -13.76 3.69
N LEU A 43 -1.07 -13.56 2.84
CA LEU A 43 -0.41 -12.26 2.68
C LEU A 43 -1.37 -11.20 2.12
N CYS A 44 -2.15 -11.54 1.09
CA CYS A 44 -3.12 -10.64 0.49
C CYS A 44 -4.22 -10.22 1.48
N TYR A 45 -4.72 -11.16 2.29
CA TYR A 45 -5.69 -10.87 3.35
C TYR A 45 -5.09 -10.00 4.45
N ALA A 46 -3.89 -10.30 4.92
CA ALA A 46 -3.22 -9.51 5.94
C ALA A 46 -2.94 -8.08 5.47
N TYR A 47 -2.52 -7.91 4.22
CA TYR A 47 -2.33 -6.60 3.60
C TYR A 47 -3.65 -5.82 3.55
N SER A 48 -4.72 -6.46 3.08
CA SER A 48 -6.04 -5.83 2.98
C SER A 48 -6.57 -5.43 4.35
N LEU A 49 -6.37 -6.27 5.36
CA LEU A 49 -6.72 -5.96 6.73
C LEU A 49 -5.94 -4.74 7.26
N ALA A 50 -4.62 -4.71 7.07
CA ALA A 50 -3.79 -3.57 7.45
C ALA A 50 -4.23 -2.27 6.77
N SER A 51 -4.53 -2.34 5.48
CA SER A 51 -5.07 -1.22 4.69
C SER A 51 -6.40 -0.72 5.27
N VAL A 52 -7.37 -1.62 5.50
CA VAL A 52 -8.68 -1.28 6.08
C VAL A 52 -8.54 -0.72 7.50
N CYS A 53 -7.66 -1.28 8.34
CA CYS A 53 -7.41 -0.76 9.69
C CYS A 53 -6.89 0.69 9.66
N GLY A 54 -5.98 1.00 8.74
CA GLY A 54 -5.47 2.37 8.54
C GLY A 54 -6.58 3.34 8.14
N VAL A 55 -7.47 2.92 7.25
CA VAL A 55 -8.63 3.72 6.84
C VAL A 55 -9.61 3.92 7.99
N LEU A 56 -10.02 2.83 8.66
CA LEU A 56 -11.01 2.85 9.72
C LEU A 56 -10.57 3.70 10.91
N ALA A 57 -9.29 3.64 11.30
CA ALA A 57 -8.76 4.46 12.40
C ALA A 57 -9.04 5.95 12.19
N VAL A 58 -8.82 6.45 10.97
CA VAL A 58 -9.02 7.86 10.62
C VAL A 58 -10.50 8.17 10.37
N VAL A 59 -11.23 7.30 9.69
CA VAL A 59 -12.66 7.48 9.42
C VAL A 59 -13.47 7.52 10.72
N ILE A 60 -13.30 6.54 11.61
CA ILE A 60 -14.01 6.48 12.90
C ILE A 60 -13.73 7.75 13.71
N TYR A 61 -12.47 8.17 13.81
CA TYR A 61 -12.08 9.41 14.49
C TYR A 61 -12.86 10.63 13.97
N ASN A 62 -13.00 10.73 12.65
CA ASN A 62 -13.68 11.86 12.02
C ASN A 62 -15.21 11.77 12.10
N LEU A 63 -15.78 10.56 12.02
CA LEU A 63 -17.22 10.34 12.15
C LEU A 63 -17.71 10.68 13.57
N LEU A 64 -16.98 10.30 14.61
CA LEU A 64 -17.31 10.61 16.01
C LEU A 64 -17.37 12.12 16.32
N ARG A 65 -16.83 12.96 15.43
CA ARG A 65 -16.77 14.43 15.58
C ARG A 65 -17.66 15.16 14.59
N THR A 66 -18.36 14.43 13.72
CA THR A 66 -19.17 15.01 12.64
C THR A 66 -20.64 14.77 12.92
N GLU A 67 -21.39 15.84 13.17
CA GLU A 67 -22.85 15.75 13.44
C GLU A 67 -23.70 15.84 12.15
N CYS A 68 -23.12 16.35 11.07
CA CYS A 68 -23.84 16.61 9.82
C CYS A 68 -23.83 15.39 8.89
N TRP A 69 -25.03 14.83 8.59
CA TRP A 69 -25.21 13.69 7.68
C TRP A 69 -24.58 13.87 6.30
N PHE A 70 -24.66 15.08 5.73
CA PHE A 70 -24.02 15.37 4.46
C PHE A 70 -22.49 15.19 4.53
N ARG A 71 -21.86 15.68 5.61
CA ARG A 71 -20.42 15.53 5.83
C ARG A 71 -20.03 14.08 6.12
N ILE A 72 -20.84 13.35 6.90
CA ILE A 72 -20.66 11.91 7.13
C ILE A 72 -20.63 11.17 5.79
N THR A 73 -21.64 11.41 4.95
CA THR A 73 -21.74 10.78 3.62
C THR A 73 -20.53 11.10 2.76
N MET A 74 -20.08 12.37 2.75
CA MET A 74 -18.90 12.77 2.00
C MET A 74 -17.60 12.14 2.52
N ILE A 75 -17.43 12.01 3.84
CA ILE A 75 -16.29 11.31 4.44
C ILE A 75 -16.27 9.85 3.97
N LEU A 76 -17.41 9.15 4.01
CA LEU A 76 -17.49 7.75 3.61
C LEU A 76 -17.18 7.54 2.12
N VAL A 77 -17.77 8.38 1.24
CA VAL A 77 -17.52 8.31 -0.20
C VAL A 77 -16.05 8.58 -0.51
N ILE A 78 -15.47 9.63 0.07
CA ILE A 78 -14.08 9.99 -0.21
C ILE A 78 -13.11 9.01 0.42
N ALA A 79 -13.43 8.42 1.57
CA ALA A 79 -12.63 7.33 2.13
C ALA A 79 -12.62 6.11 1.20
N ALA A 80 -13.77 5.70 0.66
CA ALA A 80 -13.85 4.59 -0.29
C ALA A 80 -13.06 4.86 -1.57
N VAL A 81 -13.22 6.04 -2.17
CA VAL A 81 -12.50 6.44 -3.39
C VAL A 81 -10.99 6.53 -3.13
N ALA A 82 -10.58 7.24 -2.07
CA ALA A 82 -9.16 7.42 -1.76
C ALA A 82 -8.51 6.09 -1.38
N TRP A 83 -9.21 5.20 -0.68
CA TRP A 83 -8.71 3.86 -0.36
C TRP A 83 -8.43 3.08 -1.65
N ARG A 84 -9.40 3.02 -2.56
CA ARG A 84 -9.24 2.25 -3.81
C ARG A 84 -8.20 2.85 -4.75
N VAL A 85 -8.15 4.17 -4.89
CA VAL A 85 -7.18 4.89 -5.73
C VAL A 85 -5.76 4.74 -5.21
N SER A 86 -5.57 4.71 -3.89
CA SER A 86 -4.24 4.60 -3.28
C SER A 86 -3.73 3.18 -3.08
N PHE A 87 -4.58 2.16 -3.25
CA PHE A 87 -4.25 0.77 -2.92
C PHE A 87 -2.99 0.28 -3.65
N PHE A 88 -2.94 0.45 -4.97
CA PHE A 88 -1.78 0.04 -5.76
C PHE A 88 -0.55 0.90 -5.46
N PRO A 89 -0.58 2.25 -5.49
CA PRO A 89 0.58 3.05 -5.10
C PRO A 89 1.14 2.71 -3.71
N ILE A 90 0.27 2.35 -2.75
CA ILE A 90 0.68 1.97 -1.40
C ILE A 90 1.38 0.61 -1.38
N ILE A 91 1.03 -0.36 -2.26
CA ILE A 91 1.74 -1.65 -2.27
C ILE A 91 3.22 -1.46 -2.63
N VAL A 92 3.47 -0.60 -3.61
CA VAL A 92 4.82 -0.26 -4.08
C VAL A 92 5.57 0.52 -3.01
N LEU A 93 4.95 1.58 -2.47
CA LEU A 93 5.59 2.46 -1.49
C LEU A 93 5.83 1.76 -0.15
N ALA A 94 4.91 0.90 0.29
CA ALA A 94 5.09 0.11 1.51
C ALA A 94 6.23 -0.91 1.34
N GLY A 95 6.35 -1.53 0.16
CA GLY A 95 7.51 -2.37 -0.17
C GLY A 95 8.81 -1.60 -0.01
N TYR A 96 8.92 -0.43 -0.64
CA TYR A 96 10.09 0.45 -0.50
C TYR A 96 10.37 0.83 0.97
N MET A 97 9.39 1.31 1.72
CA MET A 97 9.57 1.67 3.13
C MET A 97 10.00 0.47 3.98
N THR A 98 9.56 -0.74 3.64
CA THR A 98 9.95 -1.97 4.33
C THR A 98 11.43 -2.28 4.11
N THR A 99 11.97 -2.04 2.91
CA THR A 99 13.43 -2.18 2.66
C THR A 99 14.25 -1.21 3.52
N LEU A 100 13.76 0.02 3.71
CA LEU A 100 14.43 1.00 4.56
C LEU A 100 14.40 0.56 6.02
N THR A 101 13.25 0.08 6.50
CA THR A 101 13.12 -0.46 7.86
C THR A 101 14.03 -1.66 8.08
N GLU A 102 14.13 -2.57 7.10
CA GLU A 102 15.05 -3.70 7.16
C GLU A 102 16.51 -3.25 7.27
N ASN A 103 16.94 -2.28 6.45
CA ASN A 103 18.29 -1.73 6.52
C ASN A 103 18.60 -1.12 7.89
N VAL A 104 17.63 -0.42 8.50
CA VAL A 104 17.76 0.10 9.87
C VAL A 104 17.89 -1.05 10.87
N PHE A 105 17.09 -2.11 10.76
CA PHE A 105 17.19 -3.28 11.64
C PHE A 105 18.55 -3.98 11.52
N PHE A 106 19.10 -4.10 10.31
CA PHE A 106 20.44 -4.63 10.11
C PHE A 106 21.52 -3.79 10.78
N MET A 107 21.44 -2.45 10.73
CA MET A 107 22.39 -1.57 11.44
C MET A 107 22.40 -1.83 12.95
N PHE A 108 21.28 -2.27 13.52
CA PHE A 108 21.16 -2.61 14.94
C PHE A 108 21.28 -4.11 15.24
N SER A 109 21.65 -4.95 14.27
CA SER A 109 21.71 -6.41 14.41
C SER A 109 20.39 -7.06 14.88
N ILE A 110 19.26 -6.42 14.56
CA ILE A 110 17.93 -6.96 14.81
C ILE A 110 17.60 -7.92 13.67
N LYS A 111 17.02 -9.09 14.00
CA LYS A 111 16.54 -10.05 12.99
C LYS A 111 15.59 -9.35 12.01
N SER A 112 15.70 -9.62 10.72
CA SER A 112 14.80 -9.03 9.72
C SER A 112 13.34 -9.42 10.05
N LEU A 113 12.48 -8.41 10.13
CA LEU A 113 11.04 -8.51 10.42
C LEU A 113 10.26 -7.87 9.28
N ILE A 114 10.10 -8.64 8.20
CA ILE A 114 9.63 -8.12 6.92
C ILE A 114 8.12 -7.85 6.98
N TYR A 115 7.31 -8.87 7.29
CA TYR A 115 5.86 -8.72 7.26
C TYR A 115 5.31 -7.78 8.35
N PRO A 116 5.83 -7.75 9.60
CA PRO A 116 5.45 -6.73 10.57
C PRO A 116 5.69 -5.30 10.06
N ALA A 117 6.86 -5.04 9.47
CA ALA A 117 7.20 -3.73 8.94
C ALA A 117 6.33 -3.38 7.73
N LEU A 118 6.11 -4.33 6.81
CA LEU A 118 5.27 -4.16 5.63
C LEU A 118 3.84 -3.79 6.01
N LEU A 119 3.19 -4.60 6.85
CA LEU A 119 1.79 -4.36 7.23
C LEU A 119 1.63 -3.05 8.02
N LEU A 120 2.60 -2.72 8.88
CA LEU A 120 2.60 -1.44 9.59
C LEU A 120 2.72 -0.27 8.62
N ASN A 121 3.63 -0.33 7.65
CA ASN A 121 3.80 0.70 6.62
C ASN A 121 2.52 0.87 5.79
N VAL A 122 1.86 -0.22 5.38
CA VAL A 122 0.57 -0.17 4.66
C VAL A 122 -0.50 0.55 5.47
N MET A 123 -0.65 0.17 6.73
CA MET A 123 -1.63 0.78 7.64
C MET A 123 -1.35 2.28 7.81
N LEU A 124 -0.09 2.67 8.04
CA LEU A 124 0.31 4.06 8.23
C LEU A 124 0.13 4.91 6.96
N LEU A 125 0.48 4.37 5.79
CA LEU A 125 0.31 5.05 4.52
C LEU A 125 -1.17 5.27 4.17
N HIS A 126 -2.03 4.26 4.37
CA HIS A 126 -3.47 4.43 4.17
C HIS A 126 -4.07 5.41 5.17
N ALA A 127 -3.65 5.38 6.44
CA ALA A 127 -4.05 6.37 7.42
C ALA A 127 -3.63 7.79 6.98
N LEU A 128 -2.40 7.97 6.50
CA LEU A 128 -1.92 9.26 5.99
C LEU A 128 -2.77 9.75 4.80
N VAL A 129 -3.06 8.88 3.83
CA VAL A 129 -3.94 9.21 2.70
C VAL A 129 -5.32 9.64 3.19
N MET A 130 -5.90 8.94 4.16
CA MET A 130 -7.20 9.31 4.72
C MET A 130 -7.17 10.64 5.46
N VAL A 131 -6.11 10.94 6.20
CA VAL A 131 -5.95 12.24 6.88
C VAL A 131 -5.98 13.36 5.86
N VAL A 132 -5.22 13.22 4.76
CA VAL A 132 -5.19 14.22 3.69
C VAL A 132 -6.54 14.32 2.98
N ALA A 133 -7.12 13.19 2.58
CA ALA A 133 -8.39 13.13 1.85
C ALA A 133 -9.54 13.75 2.66
N ILE A 134 -9.66 13.41 3.95
CA ILE A 134 -10.70 13.96 4.82
C ILE A 134 -10.45 15.44 5.14
N ALA A 135 -9.18 15.86 5.31
CA ALA A 135 -8.85 17.26 5.54
C ALA A 135 -9.29 18.17 4.37
N VAL A 136 -9.24 17.67 3.12
CA VAL A 136 -9.76 18.37 1.93
C VAL A 136 -11.28 18.60 2.04
N VAL A 137 -12.02 17.62 2.56
CA VAL A 137 -13.49 17.61 2.68
C VAL A 137 -13.98 18.48 3.83
N GLN A 138 -13.45 18.23 5.02
CA GLN A 138 -13.87 18.94 6.23
C GLN A 138 -13.46 20.41 6.17
N GLY A 139 -12.41 20.72 5.40
CA GLY A 139 -11.88 22.06 5.21
C GLY A 139 -11.08 22.52 6.42
N SER A 140 -9.93 23.13 6.16
CA SER A 140 -9.24 23.90 7.19
C SER A 140 -10.04 25.17 7.50
N ARG A 141 -10.03 25.63 8.76
CA ARG A 141 -10.54 26.97 9.14
C ARG A 141 -9.89 28.08 8.31
N SER A 142 -8.65 27.86 7.84
CA SER A 142 -7.98 28.74 6.89
C SER A 142 -8.26 28.31 5.45
N ARG A 143 -8.90 29.19 4.68
CA ARG A 143 -9.12 28.98 3.23
C ARG A 143 -7.82 28.71 2.49
N LEU A 144 -6.74 29.43 2.82
CA LEU A 144 -5.43 29.25 2.20
C LEU A 144 -4.88 27.84 2.41
N LYS A 145 -4.91 27.32 3.64
CA LYS A 145 -4.47 25.94 3.95
C LYS A 145 -5.28 24.91 3.16
N ARG A 146 -6.59 25.13 3.02
CA ARG A 146 -7.45 24.26 2.21
C ARG A 146 -7.04 24.27 0.74
N TYR A 147 -6.83 25.44 0.16
CA TYR A 147 -6.41 25.55 -1.25
C TYR A 147 -5.03 24.91 -1.48
N LEU A 148 -4.07 25.11 -0.58
CA LEU A 148 -2.76 24.46 -0.66
C LEU A 148 -2.88 22.94 -0.56
N LEU A 149 -3.69 22.41 0.36
CA LEU A 149 -3.95 20.98 0.46
C LEU A 149 -4.56 20.42 -0.83
N ILE A 150 -5.54 21.11 -1.42
CA ILE A 150 -6.15 20.70 -2.69
C ILE A 150 -5.12 20.74 -3.82
N LEU A 151 -4.35 21.82 -3.92
CA LEU A 151 -3.33 22.03 -4.95
C LEU A 151 -2.28 20.92 -4.93
N VAL A 152 -1.91 20.44 -3.74
CA VAL A 152 -0.96 19.33 -3.57
C VAL A 152 -1.65 17.98 -3.76
N ALA A 153 -2.77 17.71 -3.08
CA ALA A 153 -3.39 16.40 -3.07
C ALA A 153 -4.02 16.01 -4.41
N LEU A 154 -4.57 16.98 -5.15
CA LEU A 154 -5.32 16.70 -6.38
C LEU A 154 -4.42 16.12 -7.49
N PRO A 155 -3.25 16.70 -7.86
CA PRO A 155 -2.36 16.10 -8.84
C PRO A 155 -1.89 14.69 -8.48
N PHE A 156 -1.51 14.47 -7.21
CA PHE A 156 -1.09 13.14 -6.75
C PHE A 156 -2.25 12.15 -6.75
N GLY A 157 -3.45 12.57 -6.37
CA GLY A 157 -4.66 11.74 -6.45
C GLY A 157 -5.04 11.37 -7.87
N LEU A 158 -4.88 12.29 -8.83
CA LEU A 158 -5.11 12.03 -10.25
C LEU A 158 -4.09 11.04 -10.81
N LEU A 159 -2.80 11.22 -10.49
CA LEU A 159 -1.75 10.27 -10.88
C LEU A 159 -2.01 8.89 -10.29
N ALA A 160 -2.34 8.82 -9.00
CA ALA A 160 -2.73 7.58 -8.33
C ALA A 160 -3.94 6.92 -9.02
N GLY A 161 -4.94 7.71 -9.45
CA GLY A 161 -6.08 7.20 -10.20
C GLY A 161 -5.69 6.63 -11.56
N ILE A 162 -4.80 7.31 -12.29
CA ILE A 162 -4.31 6.84 -13.60
C ILE A 162 -3.58 5.50 -13.49
N VAL A 163 -2.72 5.34 -12.48
CA VAL A 163 -1.94 4.09 -12.31
C VAL A 163 -2.74 2.95 -11.69
N SER A 164 -3.80 3.25 -10.93
CA SER A 164 -4.66 2.24 -10.29
C SER A 164 -5.82 1.75 -11.16
N PHE A 165 -6.11 2.43 -12.27
CA PHE A 165 -7.22 2.12 -13.19
C PHE A 165 -6.76 2.24 -14.65
N VAL A 166 -5.85 1.36 -15.04
CA VAL A 166 -5.24 1.37 -16.36
C VAL A 166 -6.22 0.80 -17.40
N ASN A 167 -6.94 -0.26 -17.05
CA ASN A 167 -7.92 -0.95 -17.89
C ASN A 167 -9.31 -1.02 -17.25
N ASP A 168 -10.34 -1.35 -18.04
CA ASP A 168 -11.72 -1.45 -17.56
C ASP A 168 -11.95 -2.61 -16.57
N ASN A 169 -11.07 -3.61 -16.57
CA ASN A 169 -11.10 -4.70 -15.59
C ASN A 169 -10.58 -4.25 -14.20
N ASP A 170 -9.91 -3.11 -14.10
CA ASP A 170 -9.37 -2.60 -12.84
C ASP A 170 -10.46 -1.96 -11.95
N TRP A 171 -11.72 -1.85 -12.39
CA TRP A 171 -12.80 -1.22 -11.61
C TRP A 171 -13.39 -2.10 -10.50
N GLU A 172 -12.85 -3.30 -10.29
CA GLU A 172 -13.25 -4.17 -9.19
C GLU A 172 -13.06 -3.48 -7.83
N VAL A 173 -14.02 -3.69 -6.93
CA VAL A 173 -14.02 -3.11 -5.58
C VAL A 173 -12.84 -3.65 -4.78
N LEU A 174 -12.56 -4.95 -4.91
CA LEU A 174 -11.35 -5.56 -4.41
C LEU A 174 -10.28 -5.51 -5.51
N PRO A 175 -9.05 -5.09 -5.19
CA PRO A 175 -7.98 -4.91 -6.17
C PRO A 175 -7.34 -6.23 -6.63
N PHE A 176 -7.82 -7.38 -6.15
CA PHE A 176 -7.38 -8.71 -6.54
C PHE A 176 -8.51 -9.73 -6.33
N SER A 177 -8.53 -10.79 -7.14
CA SER A 177 -9.36 -11.98 -6.89
C SER A 177 -8.47 -13.21 -6.84
N LEU A 178 -8.35 -13.80 -5.65
CA LEU A 178 -7.59 -15.03 -5.43
C LEU A 178 -8.27 -16.26 -6.06
N ALA A 179 -9.51 -16.13 -6.53
CA ALA A 179 -10.24 -17.21 -7.17
C ALA A 179 -9.76 -17.40 -8.62
N GLY A 180 -8.92 -18.43 -8.82
CA GLY A 180 -8.51 -18.88 -10.16
C GLY A 180 -7.25 -18.22 -10.73
N GLU A 181 -6.63 -17.28 -10.01
CA GLU A 181 -5.32 -16.75 -10.39
C GLU A 181 -4.23 -17.77 -10.02
N GLN A 182 -3.62 -18.39 -11.03
CA GLN A 182 -2.40 -19.15 -10.83
C GLN A 182 -1.30 -18.17 -10.42
N SER A 183 -0.68 -18.40 -9.26
CA SER A 183 0.55 -17.69 -8.88
C SER A 183 1.54 -17.84 -10.03
N VAL A 184 1.98 -16.71 -10.61
CA VAL A 184 3.07 -16.75 -11.59
C VAL A 184 4.25 -17.39 -10.86
N THR A 185 4.70 -18.54 -11.36
CA THR A 185 5.72 -19.41 -10.76
C THR A 185 7.11 -18.83 -10.95
N ALA A 186 7.28 -17.55 -10.61
CA ALA A 186 8.54 -16.86 -10.73
C ALA A 186 9.57 -17.51 -9.80
N GLU A 187 10.66 -17.97 -10.39
CA GLU A 187 11.83 -18.34 -9.62
C GLU A 187 12.50 -17.07 -9.11
N VAL A 188 12.95 -17.09 -7.85
CA VAL A 188 13.73 -15.98 -7.29
C VAL A 188 15.07 -15.95 -8.02
N SER A 189 15.27 -14.91 -8.83
CA SER A 189 16.53 -14.65 -9.52
C SER A 189 17.28 -13.48 -8.88
N LEU A 190 18.55 -13.33 -9.22
CA LEU A 190 19.28 -12.11 -8.84
C LEU A 190 18.87 -10.96 -9.76
N PRO A 191 18.68 -9.75 -9.23
CA PRO A 191 18.31 -8.60 -10.06
C PRO A 191 19.46 -8.22 -10.99
N HIS A 192 19.14 -7.98 -12.25
CA HIS A 192 20.09 -7.60 -13.29
C HIS A 192 19.88 -6.16 -13.75
N SER A 193 18.63 -5.78 -14.04
CA SER A 193 18.34 -4.48 -14.63
C SER A 193 16.88 -4.08 -14.44
N ASN A 194 16.58 -2.79 -14.62
CA ASN A 194 15.20 -2.31 -14.56
C ASN A 194 14.36 -2.93 -15.68
N PRO A 195 13.35 -3.78 -15.36
CA PRO A 195 12.58 -4.48 -16.38
C PRO A 195 11.57 -3.58 -17.10
N TYR A 196 11.26 -2.41 -16.54
CA TYR A 196 10.27 -1.47 -17.08
C TYR A 196 10.84 -0.58 -18.18
N ALA A 197 12.14 -0.26 -18.13
CA ALA A 197 12.81 0.57 -19.13
C ALA A 197 12.73 0.02 -20.58
N PRO A 198 13.01 -1.27 -20.85
CA PRO A 198 12.85 -1.82 -22.20
C PRO A 198 11.38 -1.91 -22.64
N LEU A 199 10.44 -2.07 -21.71
CA LEU A 199 9.01 -2.09 -22.02
C LEU A 199 8.53 -0.71 -22.51
N LEU A 200 9.05 0.39 -21.94
CA LEU A 200 8.73 1.74 -22.42
C LEU A 200 9.15 2.02 -23.87
N ALA A 201 10.06 1.22 -24.43
CA ALA A 201 10.51 1.34 -25.82
C ALA A 201 9.66 0.53 -26.81
N GLN A 202 8.71 -0.28 -26.34
CA GLN A 202 7.83 -1.06 -27.21
C GLN A 202 6.60 -0.23 -27.62
N ASP A 203 6.13 -0.46 -28.86
CA ASP A 203 4.89 0.12 -29.36
C ASP A 203 3.66 -0.65 -28.85
N GLY A 204 2.50 0.00 -28.83
CA GLY A 204 1.21 -0.65 -28.53
C GLY A 204 0.63 -0.34 -27.15
N TYR A 205 1.37 0.34 -26.26
CA TYR A 205 0.85 0.77 -24.97
C TYR A 205 0.01 2.04 -25.06
N ASN A 206 -1.12 2.05 -24.34
CA ASN A 206 -1.90 3.27 -24.16
C ASN A 206 -1.20 4.24 -23.17
N TRP A 207 -1.62 5.50 -23.16
CA TRP A 207 -0.98 6.53 -22.32
C TRP A 207 -1.04 6.24 -20.81
N ARG A 208 -2.05 5.49 -20.32
CA ARG A 208 -2.15 5.10 -18.91
C ARG A 208 -1.13 4.01 -18.58
N GLN A 209 -0.99 3.02 -19.46
CA GLN A 209 0.04 1.98 -19.36
C GLN A 209 1.44 2.59 -19.38
N ILE A 210 1.69 3.54 -20.30
CA ILE A 210 2.95 4.28 -20.37
C ILE A 210 3.21 5.03 -19.04
N THR A 211 2.20 5.69 -18.49
CA THR A 211 2.32 6.40 -17.20
C THR A 211 2.66 5.44 -16.06
N LEU A 212 2.00 4.28 -16.02
CA LEU A 212 2.30 3.23 -15.04
C LEU A 212 3.73 2.70 -15.20
N LEU A 213 4.18 2.40 -16.41
CA LEU A 213 5.54 1.93 -16.69
C LEU A 213 6.60 2.97 -16.30
N TYR A 214 6.37 4.26 -16.57
CA TYR A 214 7.25 5.33 -16.11
C TYR A 214 7.32 5.40 -14.58
N ALA A 215 6.16 5.34 -13.90
CA ALA A 215 6.11 5.34 -12.45
C ALA A 215 6.85 4.13 -11.87
N ALA A 216 6.58 2.93 -12.39
CA ALA A 216 7.19 1.69 -11.96
C ALA A 216 8.72 1.70 -12.20
N SER A 217 9.16 2.17 -13.38
CA SER A 217 10.57 2.35 -13.70
C SER A 217 11.26 3.30 -12.73
N ALA A 218 10.65 4.44 -12.43
CA ALA A 218 11.20 5.42 -11.49
C ALA A 218 11.29 4.85 -10.07
N THR A 219 10.24 4.16 -9.60
CA THR A 219 10.23 3.56 -8.26
C THR A 219 11.20 2.39 -8.12
N TYR A 220 11.36 1.57 -9.16
CA TYR A 220 12.28 0.42 -9.15
C TYR A 220 13.73 0.86 -8.88
N SER A 221 14.15 2.00 -9.44
CA SER A 221 15.48 2.57 -9.22
C SER A 221 15.70 3.08 -7.79
N LEU A 222 14.64 3.36 -7.03
CA LEU A 222 14.75 3.78 -5.62
C LEU A 222 14.95 2.60 -4.68
N ILE A 223 14.57 1.39 -5.10
CA ILE A 223 14.68 0.18 -4.29
C ILE A 223 16.17 -0.14 -4.06
N PRO A 224 16.66 -0.17 -2.80
CA PRO A 224 18.06 -0.47 -2.47
C PRO A 224 18.55 -1.79 -3.10
N SER A 225 19.83 -1.90 -3.44
CA SER A 225 20.37 -3.10 -4.10
C SER A 225 21.07 -4.08 -3.15
N ASP A 226 21.25 -3.70 -1.91
CA ASP A 226 22.11 -4.32 -0.90
C ASP A 226 21.36 -5.27 0.05
N GLY A 227 20.05 -5.09 0.25
CA GLY A 227 19.24 -5.97 1.10
C GLY A 227 18.90 -7.31 0.42
N ARG A 228 18.98 -8.43 1.15
CA ARG A 228 18.66 -9.77 0.62
C ARG A 228 17.19 -9.92 0.22
N TRP A 229 16.27 -9.43 1.05
CA TRP A 229 14.85 -9.37 0.71
C TRP A 229 14.63 -8.53 -0.53
N THR A 230 15.30 -7.38 -0.56
CA THR A 230 15.20 -6.43 -1.64
C THR A 230 15.68 -7.00 -2.98
N GLN A 231 16.81 -7.72 -3.00
CA GLN A 231 17.28 -8.43 -4.19
C GLN A 231 16.28 -9.48 -4.67
N SER A 232 15.70 -10.24 -3.74
CA SER A 232 14.70 -11.27 -4.06
C SER A 232 13.45 -10.65 -4.68
N VAL A 233 12.95 -9.54 -4.13
CA VAL A 233 11.81 -8.80 -4.69
C VAL A 233 12.12 -8.31 -6.10
N LYS A 234 13.27 -7.63 -6.30
CA LYS A 234 13.64 -7.07 -7.62
C LYS A 234 13.82 -8.16 -8.66
N GLY A 235 14.52 -9.24 -8.34
CA GLY A 235 14.74 -10.34 -9.28
C GLY A 235 13.47 -11.12 -9.60
N THR A 236 12.53 -11.23 -8.64
CA THR A 236 11.21 -11.81 -8.91
C THR A 236 10.41 -10.93 -9.85
N LEU A 237 10.34 -9.61 -9.60
CA LEU A 237 9.66 -8.67 -10.49
C LEU A 237 10.28 -8.65 -11.89
N GLU A 238 11.61 -8.73 -12.00
CA GLU A 238 12.30 -8.84 -13.30
C GLU A 238 11.92 -10.09 -14.06
N GLN A 239 11.80 -11.22 -13.37
CA GLN A 239 11.43 -12.49 -13.98
C GLN A 239 9.95 -12.52 -14.39
N ASP A 240 9.06 -12.04 -13.51
CA ASP A 240 7.62 -11.93 -13.78
C ASP A 240 7.36 -11.11 -15.05
N LEU A 241 8.11 -10.02 -15.24
CA LEU A 241 7.89 -9.08 -16.34
C LEU A 241 8.51 -9.52 -17.67
N ARG A 242 9.21 -10.66 -17.73
CA ARG A 242 9.74 -11.21 -18.98
C ARG A 242 8.61 -11.81 -19.81
N GLY A 243 8.38 -11.23 -20.99
CA GLY A 243 7.43 -11.77 -21.98
C GLY A 243 5.96 -11.46 -21.67
N VAL A 244 5.67 -10.50 -20.79
CA VAL A 244 4.31 -10.02 -20.54
C VAL A 244 3.89 -9.09 -21.67
N GLU A 245 2.86 -9.49 -22.42
CA GLU A 245 2.31 -8.71 -23.53
C GLU A 245 1.16 -7.78 -23.10
N ALA A 246 0.51 -8.06 -21.96
CA ALA A 246 -0.63 -7.29 -21.46
C ALA A 246 -0.36 -6.74 -20.06
N PHE A 247 -0.32 -5.41 -19.95
CA PHE A 247 -0.14 -4.71 -18.68
C PHE A 247 -1.47 -4.23 -18.11
N GLU A 248 -1.92 -4.89 -17.05
CA GLU A 248 -3.06 -4.53 -16.22
C GLU A 248 -2.59 -4.14 -14.81
N SER A 249 -3.24 -3.18 -14.15
CA SER A 249 -2.82 -2.78 -12.79
C SER A 249 -2.99 -3.91 -11.77
N ARG A 250 -4.00 -4.76 -11.99
CA ARG A 250 -4.23 -6.00 -11.26
C ARG A 250 -3.05 -6.97 -11.36
N TYR A 251 -2.53 -7.19 -12.57
CA TYR A 251 -1.35 -8.03 -12.78
C TYR A 251 -0.14 -7.51 -12.00
N PHE A 252 0.11 -6.19 -12.04
CA PHE A 252 1.20 -5.61 -11.24
C PHE A 252 0.98 -5.75 -9.74
N THR A 253 -0.26 -5.59 -9.27
CA THR A 253 -0.60 -5.78 -7.86
C THR A 253 -0.28 -7.21 -7.43
N LEU A 254 -0.71 -8.21 -8.21
CA LEU A 254 -0.43 -9.61 -7.94
C LEU A 254 1.07 -9.93 -8.02
N SER A 255 1.79 -9.40 -9.02
CA SER A 255 3.24 -9.58 -9.16
C SER A 255 4.01 -8.98 -7.97
N HIS A 256 3.57 -7.85 -7.42
CA HIS A 256 4.16 -7.32 -6.18
C HIS A 256 3.88 -8.23 -4.98
N PHE A 257 2.67 -8.76 -4.84
CA PHE A 257 2.37 -9.73 -3.79
C PHE A 257 3.21 -11.00 -3.93
N ASN A 258 3.37 -11.51 -5.15
CA ASN A 258 4.18 -12.67 -5.48
C ASN A 258 5.66 -12.42 -5.12
N ALA A 259 6.19 -11.26 -5.52
CA ALA A 259 7.55 -10.85 -5.20
C ALA A 259 7.80 -10.74 -3.70
N PHE A 260 6.88 -10.14 -2.94
CA PHE A 260 7.00 -10.07 -1.48
C PHE A 260 6.90 -11.44 -0.81
N TRP A 261 5.98 -12.28 -1.29
CA TRP A 261 5.77 -13.64 -0.81
C TRP A 261 7.03 -14.50 -1.01
N LEU A 262 7.56 -14.57 -2.23
CA LEU A 262 8.77 -15.31 -2.57
C LEU A 262 9.98 -14.78 -1.80
N ALA A 263 10.13 -13.47 -1.71
CA ALA A 263 11.23 -12.86 -0.98
C ALA A 263 11.20 -13.20 0.52
N GLY A 264 10.03 -13.26 1.17
CA GLY A 264 9.93 -13.74 2.55
C GLY A 264 10.30 -15.22 2.68
N SER A 265 9.91 -16.06 1.71
CA SER A 265 10.23 -17.50 1.73
C SER A 265 11.73 -17.78 1.64
N VAL A 266 12.51 -16.97 0.92
CA VAL A 266 13.96 -17.16 0.78
C VAL A 266 14.73 -16.64 1.99
N ASN A 267 14.26 -15.57 2.64
CA ASN A 267 15.02 -14.87 3.68
C ASN A 267 14.67 -15.28 5.11
N CYS A 268 13.50 -15.83 5.37
CA CYS A 268 13.12 -16.28 6.71
C CYS A 268 13.81 -17.59 7.14
N TYR A 269 14.37 -18.35 6.19
CA TYR A 269 14.96 -19.68 6.41
C TYR A 269 16.48 -19.78 6.16
N ALA A 270 17.13 -18.67 5.82
CA ALA A 270 18.58 -18.60 5.60
C ALA A 270 19.29 -17.86 6.74
#